data_AF-A0A831KML8-F1
#
_entry.id   AF-A0A831KML8-F1
#
_cell.length_a   1.000
_cell.length_b   1.000
_cell.length_c   1.000
_cell.angle_alpha   90.00
_cell.angle_beta   90.00
_cell.angle_gamma   90.00
#
_symmetry.space_group_name_H-M   'P 1'
#
loop_
_entity.id
_entity.type
_entity.pdbx_description
1 polymer ?
#
loop_
_entity_poly.entity_id
_entity_poly.type
_entity_poly.pdbx_seq_one_letter_code
_entity_poly.pdbx_strand_id
1 'polypeptide(L)'
;MNVNQDFVTDVIQKVLENLVNEENPAIAESAGDGIYRTVEEAVNDAVLAQKRLISMTLAQRDKMIAAIRKAALDNNEKLSAMAIRETKLGRFEDKIKENILCSTKTPGTEDIPSFAKSGDDGLTLLEY
;
A
#
# COMPACT_ATOMS: atom_id res chain seq x y z
N MET A 1 -20.34 51.98 4.67
CA MET A 1 -20.57 50.53 4.61
C MET A 1 -20.66 50.02 6.05
N ASN A 2 -21.87 49.78 6.57
CA ASN A 2 -22.03 49.13 7.87
C ASN A 2 -21.87 47.64 7.65
N VAL A 3 -20.69 47.12 8.00
CA VAL A 3 -20.46 45.68 8.08
C VAL A 3 -21.34 45.15 9.21
N ASN A 4 -22.24 44.22 8.87
CA ASN A 4 -23.14 43.59 9.82
C ASN A 4 -22.30 42.79 10.85
N GLN A 5 -22.12 43.34 12.06
CA GLN A 5 -21.27 42.76 13.11
C GLN A 5 -21.74 41.37 13.54
N ASP A 6 -23.05 41.10 13.44
CA ASP A 6 -23.62 39.81 13.81
C ASP A 6 -23.18 38.72 12.83
N PHE A 7 -23.07 39.05 11.54
CA PHE A 7 -22.60 38.12 10.52
C PHE A 7 -21.12 37.77 10.68
N VAL A 8 -20.28 38.75 11.03
CA VAL A 8 -18.84 38.52 11.25
C VAL A 8 -18.62 37.62 12.46
N THR A 9 -19.42 37.78 13.52
CA THR A 9 -19.33 36.97 14.73
C THR A 9 -19.73 35.51 14.45
N ASP A 10 -20.80 35.30 13.68
CA ASP A 10 -21.27 33.95 13.30
C ASP A 10 -20.25 33.21 12.42
N VAL A 11 -19.56 33.92 11.54
CA VAL A 11 -18.49 33.34 10.71
C VAL A 11 -17.26 32.99 11.56
N ILE A 12 -16.86 33.86 12.50
CA ILE A 12 -15.73 33.58 13.40
C ILE A 12 -16.02 32.38 14.28
N GLN A 13 -17.25 32.27 14.81
CA GLN A 13 -17.65 31.14 15.63
C GLN A 13 -17.59 29.82 14.85
N LYS A 14 -18.12 29.78 13.62
CA LYS A 14 -18.02 28.59 12.75
C LYS A 14 -16.59 28.22 12.40
N VAL A 15 -15.71 29.20 12.21
CA VAL A 15 -14.29 28.94 11.94
C VAL A 15 -13.58 28.40 13.19
N LEU A 16 -13.87 28.93 14.37
CA LEU A 16 -13.31 28.42 15.63
C LEU A 16 -13.82 27.01 15.95
N GLU A 17 -15.11 26.72 15.72
CA GLU A 17 -15.67 25.37 15.89
C GLU A 17 -15.02 24.36 14.93
N ASN A 18 -14.73 24.77 13.68
CA ASN A 18 -14.02 23.91 12.74
C ASN A 18 -12.55 23.69 13.12
N LEU A 19 -11.86 24.70 13.66
CA LEU A 19 -10.47 24.56 14.11
C LEU A 19 -10.34 23.67 15.37
N VAL A 20 -11.29 23.74 16.30
CA VAL A 20 -11.30 22.89 17.50
C VAL A 20 -11.60 21.43 17.15
N ASN A 21 -12.38 21.18 16.09
CA ASN A 21 -12.63 19.82 15.61
C ASN A 21 -11.43 19.20 14.86
N GLU A 22 -10.45 20.00 14.40
CA GLU A 22 -9.21 19.48 13.80
C GLU A 22 -8.16 19.05 14.84
N GLU A 23 -8.28 19.45 16.11
CA GLU A 23 -7.32 19.10 17.17
C GLU A 23 -7.60 17.77 17.87
N ASN A 24 -8.68 17.06 17.51
CA ASN A 24 -8.85 15.69 17.95
C ASN A 24 -8.24 14.79 16.86
N PRO A 25 -7.03 14.21 17.04
CA PRO A 25 -6.61 13.13 16.18
C PRO A 25 -7.60 12.01 16.47
N ALA A 26 -8.67 11.95 15.68
CA ALA A 26 -9.56 10.82 15.63
C ALA A 26 -8.64 9.62 15.60
N ILE A 27 -8.76 8.77 16.62
CA ILE A 27 -8.10 7.48 16.65
C ILE A 27 -8.55 6.86 15.34
N ALA A 28 -7.67 6.87 14.34
CA ALA A 28 -7.93 6.24 13.08
C ALA A 28 -8.09 4.77 13.47
N GLU A 29 -9.33 4.32 13.62
CA GLU A 29 -9.65 2.91 13.60
C GLU A 29 -8.90 2.38 12.39
N SER A 30 -8.00 1.42 12.63
CA SER A 30 -7.20 0.75 11.62
C SER A 30 -8.12 0.43 10.45
N ALA A 31 -8.03 1.22 9.38
CA ALA A 31 -8.98 1.23 8.30
C ALA A 31 -8.67 0.07 7.34
N GLY A 32 -8.28 -1.10 7.85
CA GLY A 32 -7.90 -2.27 7.05
C GLY A 32 -6.84 -2.01 5.96
N ASP A 33 -6.17 -0.84 5.99
CA ASP A 33 -5.28 -0.34 4.95
C ASP A 33 -3.81 -0.69 5.21
N GLY A 34 -3.53 -1.31 6.37
CA GLY A 34 -2.21 -1.79 6.76
C GLY A 34 -1.31 -0.73 7.39
N ILE A 35 -1.85 0.40 7.84
CA ILE A 35 -1.11 1.47 8.52
C ILE A 35 -1.33 1.38 10.03
N TYR A 36 -0.24 1.39 10.82
CA TYR A 36 -0.28 1.23 12.28
C TYR A 36 0.47 2.38 12.98
N ARG A 37 0.13 2.61 14.26
CA ARG A 37 0.81 3.63 15.07
C ARG A 37 2.18 3.18 15.56
N THR A 38 2.35 1.88 15.78
CA THR A 38 3.61 1.31 16.25
C THR A 38 4.10 0.21 15.32
N VAL A 39 5.42 0.03 15.29
CA VAL A 39 6.06 -1.04 14.51
C VAL A 39 5.64 -2.41 15.04
N GLU A 40 5.44 -2.55 16.34
CA GLU A 40 5.08 -3.82 16.96
C GLU A 40 3.69 -4.30 16.54
N GLU A 41 2.70 -3.40 16.47
CA GLU A 41 1.38 -3.70 15.91
C GLU A 41 1.49 -4.19 14.46
N ALA A 42 2.22 -3.46 13.62
CA ALA A 42 2.41 -3.83 12.22
C ALA A 42 3.05 -5.21 12.05
N VAL A 43 4.08 -5.52 12.87
CA VAL A 43 4.77 -6.81 12.83
C VAL A 43 3.86 -7.94 13.30
N ASN A 44 3.12 -7.74 14.39
CA ASN A 44 2.22 -8.76 14.92
C ASN A 44 1.13 -9.14 13.89
N ASP A 45 0.53 -8.14 13.24
CA ASP A 45 -0.49 -8.39 12.21
C ASP A 45 0.12 -8.99 10.93
N ALA A 46 1.33 -8.57 10.54
CA ALA A 46 2.04 -9.17 9.41
C ALA A 46 2.33 -10.67 9.65
N VAL A 47 2.70 -11.08 10.87
CA VAL A 47 2.91 -12.49 11.23
C VAL A 47 1.60 -13.29 11.11
N LEU A 48 0.47 -12.73 11.53
CA LEU A 48 -0.83 -13.36 11.39
C LEU A 48 -1.26 -13.47 9.92
N ALA A 49 -1.05 -12.41 9.13
CA ALA A 49 -1.35 -12.39 7.71
C ALA A 49 -0.49 -13.40 6.92
N GLN A 50 0.79 -13.52 7.26
CA GLN A 50 1.72 -14.44 6.62
C GLN A 50 1.32 -15.91 6.82
N LYS A 51 0.86 -16.28 8.02
CA LYS A 51 0.33 -17.63 8.30
C LYS A 51 -0.87 -17.96 7.40
N ARG A 52 -1.73 -16.97 7.13
CA ARG A 52 -2.87 -17.12 6.21
C ARG A 52 -2.41 -17.17 4.75
N LEU A 53 -1.37 -16.41 4.38
CA LEU A 53 -0.84 -16.39 3.03
C LEU A 53 -0.21 -17.74 2.64
N ILE A 54 0.52 -18.38 3.55
CA ILE A 54 1.15 -19.69 3.31
C ILE A 54 0.09 -20.77 3.04
N SER A 55 -1.07 -20.71 3.70
CA SER A 55 -2.14 -21.67 3.44
C SER A 55 -2.91 -21.43 2.13
N MET A 56 -2.65 -20.33 1.43
CA MET A 56 -3.25 -20.06 0.12
C MET A 56 -2.51 -20.77 -1.02
N THR A 57 -3.27 -21.14 -2.04
CA THR A 57 -2.77 -21.69 -3.30
C THR A 57 -1.97 -20.66 -4.10
N LEU A 58 -1.07 -21.10 -4.99
CA LEU A 58 -0.33 -20.21 -5.89
C LEU A 58 -1.28 -19.36 -6.76
N ALA A 59 -2.38 -19.94 -7.25
CA ALA A 59 -3.38 -19.21 -8.05
C ALA A 59 -4.07 -18.06 -7.27
N GLN A 60 -4.26 -18.21 -5.95
CA GLN A 60 -4.75 -17.10 -5.12
C GLN A 60 -3.69 -16.02 -4.96
N ARG A 61 -2.42 -16.42 -4.76
CA ARG A 61 -1.29 -15.49 -4.67
C ARG A 61 -1.09 -14.74 -6.00
N ASP A 62 -1.27 -15.39 -7.14
CA ASP A 62 -1.23 -14.73 -8.47
C ASP A 62 -2.28 -13.65 -8.61
N LYS A 63 -3.51 -13.89 -8.12
CA LYS A 63 -4.57 -12.87 -8.12
C LYS A 63 -4.17 -11.67 -7.26
N MET A 64 -3.55 -11.90 -6.11
CA MET A 64 -3.05 -10.83 -5.24
C MET A 64 -1.92 -10.04 -5.93
N ILE A 65 -0.94 -10.73 -6.52
CA ILE A 65 0.16 -10.10 -7.25
C ILE A 65 -0.38 -9.27 -8.43
N ALA A 66 -1.32 -9.82 -9.20
CA ALA A 66 -1.95 -9.11 -10.31
C ALA A 66 -2.68 -7.84 -9.83
N ALA A 67 -3.39 -7.91 -8.69
CA ALA A 67 -4.05 -6.75 -8.10
C ALA A 67 -3.05 -5.67 -7.67
N ILE A 68 -1.93 -6.05 -7.04
CA ILE A 68 -0.85 -5.13 -6.65
C ILE A 68 -0.24 -4.45 -7.88
N ARG A 69 0.11 -5.22 -8.93
CA ARG A 69 0.64 -4.70 -10.18
C ARG A 69 -0.33 -3.71 -10.84
N LYS A 70 -1.62 -4.05 -10.89
CA LYS A 70 -2.66 -3.18 -11.43
C LYS A 70 -2.77 -1.89 -10.63
N ALA A 71 -2.82 -1.96 -9.30
CA ALA A 71 -2.91 -0.78 -8.44
C ALA A 71 -1.70 0.15 -8.61
N ALA A 72 -0.48 -0.39 -8.73
CA ALA A 72 0.73 0.39 -8.98
C ALA A 72 0.68 1.10 -10.34
N LEU A 73 0.23 0.42 -11.40
CA LEU A 73 0.08 1.01 -12.74
C LEU A 73 -1.01 2.08 -12.78
N ASP A 74 -2.18 1.80 -12.21
CA ASP A 74 -3.32 2.73 -12.18
C ASP A 74 -2.99 4.02 -11.41
N ASN A 75 -2.09 3.95 -10.41
CA ASN A 75 -1.71 5.09 -9.57
C ASN A 75 -0.32 5.65 -9.90
N ASN A 76 0.31 5.21 -10.98
CA ASN A 76 1.73 5.48 -11.24
C ASN A 76 2.06 6.98 -11.27
N GLU A 77 1.26 7.78 -11.98
CA GLU A 77 1.44 9.23 -12.05
C GLU A 77 1.43 9.90 -10.68
N LYS A 78 0.47 9.51 -9.83
CA LYS A 78 0.36 10.03 -8.47
C LYS A 78 1.59 9.65 -7.64
N LEU A 79 2.00 8.38 -7.68
CA LEU A 79 3.15 7.87 -6.94
C LEU A 79 4.46 8.55 -7.38
N SER A 80 4.69 8.69 -8.69
CA SER A 80 5.88 9.36 -9.22
C SER A 80 5.94 10.84 -8.85
N ALA A 81 4.80 11.55 -8.89
CA ALA A 81 4.73 12.95 -8.50
C ALA A 81 4.95 13.13 -6.99
N MET A 82 4.35 12.27 -6.16
CA MET A 82 4.52 12.29 -4.71
C MET A 82 5.98 12.09 -4.31
N ALA A 83 6.65 11.08 -4.88
CA ALA A 83 8.04 10.77 -4.56
C ALA A 83 8.99 11.95 -4.81
N ILE A 84 8.82 12.69 -5.92
CA ILE A 84 9.64 13.89 -6.20
C ILE A 84 9.26 15.04 -5.29
N ARG A 85 7.96 15.24 -5.05
CA ARG A 85 7.49 16.31 -4.17
C ARG A 85 8.08 16.18 -2.77
N GLU A 86 8.13 14.96 -2.25
CA GLU A 86 8.65 14.64 -0.92
C GLU A 86 10.18 14.66 -0.89
N THR A 87 10.83 13.86 -1.74
CA THR A 87 12.29 13.64 -1.65
C THR A 87 13.13 14.68 -2.37
N LYS A 88 12.56 15.38 -3.36
CA LYS A 88 13.26 16.25 -4.33
C LYS A 88 14.29 15.52 -5.22
N LEU A 89 14.22 14.19 -5.32
CA LEU A 89 15.19 13.38 -6.07
C LEU A 89 14.60 12.76 -7.34
N GLY A 90 15.40 12.78 -8.41
CA GLY A 90 15.09 12.14 -9.69
C GLY A 90 14.20 12.97 -10.63
N ARG A 91 13.75 12.34 -11.72
CA ARG A 91 12.88 12.95 -12.74
C ARG A 91 11.55 12.22 -12.82
N PHE A 92 10.47 12.94 -13.12
CA PHE A 92 9.12 12.39 -13.09
C PHE A 92 8.95 11.25 -14.10
N GLU A 93 9.42 11.48 -15.32
CA GLU A 93 9.31 10.54 -16.43
C GLU A 93 10.12 9.27 -16.19
N ASP A 94 11.24 9.37 -15.47
CA ASP A 94 12.05 8.20 -15.10
C ASP A 94 11.35 7.39 -14.02
N LYS A 95 10.76 8.03 -13.01
CA LYS A 95 9.98 7.33 -11.97
C LYS A 95 8.75 6.61 -12.55
N ILE A 96 8.10 7.20 -13.55
CA ILE A 96 7.01 6.54 -14.28
C ILE A 96 7.49 5.24 -14.90
N LYS A 97 8.63 5.28 -15.61
CA LYS A 97 9.22 4.10 -16.26
C LYS A 97 9.68 3.05 -15.24
N GLU A 98 10.29 3.47 -14.14
CA GLU A 98 10.71 2.58 -13.05
C GLU A 98 9.51 1.82 -12.45
N ASN A 99 8.42 2.52 -12.16
CA ASN A 99 7.21 1.90 -11.62
C ASN A 99 6.56 0.93 -12.63
N ILE A 100 6.56 1.26 -13.93
CA ILE A 100 6.12 0.34 -14.99
C ILE A 100 7.02 -0.89 -15.02
N LEU A 101 8.34 -0.71 -14.94
CA LEU A 101 9.31 -1.79 -14.94
C LEU A 101 9.06 -2.73 -13.76
N CYS A 102 8.98 -2.22 -12.53
CA CYS A 102 8.67 -3.01 -11.34
C CYS A 102 7.34 -3.76 -11.50
N SER A 103 6.29 -3.08 -11.97
CA SER A 103 4.96 -3.70 -12.09
C SER A 103 4.86 -4.76 -13.18
N THR A 104 5.74 -4.74 -14.18
CA THR A 104 5.65 -5.63 -15.36
C THR A 104 6.77 -6.65 -15.46
N LYS A 105 7.88 -6.47 -14.72
CA LYS A 105 9.08 -7.32 -14.81
C LYS A 105 9.51 -7.96 -13.49
N THR A 106 8.95 -7.55 -12.35
CA THR A 106 9.17 -8.31 -11.10
C THR A 106 8.48 -9.67 -11.22
N PRO A 107 9.20 -10.80 -11.06
CA PRO A 107 8.62 -12.14 -11.13
C PRO A 107 7.46 -12.34 -10.14
N GLY A 108 6.48 -13.17 -10.52
CA GLY A 108 5.37 -13.61 -9.69
C GLY A 108 5.63 -15.00 -9.10
N THR A 109 4.58 -15.84 -9.03
CA THR A 109 4.72 -17.21 -8.52
C THR A 109 5.49 -18.13 -9.47
N GLU A 110 5.71 -17.72 -10.72
CA GLU A 110 6.53 -18.48 -11.68
C GLU A 110 8.00 -18.62 -11.23
N ASP A 111 8.44 -17.80 -10.27
CA ASP A 111 9.76 -17.88 -9.64
C ASP A 111 9.85 -18.94 -8.52
N ILE A 112 8.76 -19.68 -8.27
CA ILE A 112 8.68 -20.78 -7.31
C ILE A 112 8.46 -22.10 -8.06
N PRO A 113 9.51 -22.64 -8.73
CA PRO A 113 9.37 -23.88 -9.49
C PRO A 113 9.33 -25.12 -8.60
N SER A 114 8.61 -26.14 -9.06
CA SER A 114 8.73 -27.51 -8.54
C SER A 114 9.82 -28.27 -9.31
N PHE A 115 10.68 -28.99 -8.60
CA PHE A 115 11.68 -29.86 -9.20
C PHE A 115 11.38 -31.33 -8.92
N ALA A 116 11.45 -32.16 -9.96
CA ALA A 116 11.34 -33.61 -9.83
C ALA A 116 12.66 -34.25 -10.28
N LYS A 117 13.23 -35.09 -9.42
CA LYS A 117 14.41 -35.90 -9.74
C LYS A 117 14.06 -37.37 -9.59
N SER A 118 14.17 -38.13 -10.68
CA SER A 118 13.97 -39.58 -10.69
C SER A 118 15.29 -40.31 -10.94
N GLY A 119 15.47 -41.48 -10.33
CA GLY A 119 16.59 -42.38 -10.58
C GLY A 119 16.28 -43.79 -10.08
N ASP A 120 17.30 -44.64 -10.06
CA ASP A 120 17.18 -46.05 -9.64
C ASP A 120 16.66 -46.18 -8.19
N ASP A 121 16.96 -45.19 -7.35
CA ASP A 121 16.53 -45.13 -5.95
C ASP A 121 15.15 -44.45 -5.74
N GLY A 122 14.43 -44.14 -6.81
CA GLY A 122 13.05 -43.62 -6.77
C GLY A 122 12.90 -42.18 -7.24
N LEU A 123 11.94 -41.46 -6.63
CA LEU A 123 11.51 -40.12 -7.02
C LEU A 123 11.61 -39.15 -5.83
N THR A 124 12.28 -38.02 -6.04
CA THR A 124 12.25 -36.87 -5.13
C THR A 124 11.51 -35.72 -5.81
N LEU A 125 10.49 -35.20 -5.14
CA LEU A 125 9.80 -33.96 -5.50
C LEU A 125 10.20 -32.86 -4.51
N LEU A 126 10.64 -31.72 -5.02
CA LEU A 126 10.99 -30.53 -4.26
C LEU A 126 9.98 -29.43 -4.60
N GLU A 127 9.24 -28.97 -3.59
CA GLU A 127 8.24 -27.90 -3.66
C GLU A 127 8.44 -26.94 -2.46
N TYR A 128 7.92 -25.72 -2.55
CA TYR A 128 8.14 -24.63 -1.59
C TYR A 128 6.83 -23.99 -1.10
#